data_AF-A0A944YJY7-F1
#
_entry.id   AF-A0A944YJY7-F1
#
_cell.length_a   1.000
_cell.length_b   1.000
_cell.length_c   1.000
_cell.angle_alpha   90.00
_cell.angle_beta   90.00
_cell.angle_gamma   90.00
#
_symmetry.space_group_name_H-M   'P 1'
#
loop_
_entity.id
_entity.type
_entity.pdbx_description
1 polymer ?
#
loop_
_entity_poly.entity_id
_entity_poly.type
_entity_poly.pdbx_seq_one_letter_code
_entity_poly.pdbx_strand_id
1 'polypeptide(L)'
;LLGLAPERGSWDLVVMIIIFGSIASACGSILHISVMSALADIADEHELNTGVRQEGVFYAARSLFSKTSNGIGHVIAGVALDFIAFPSKAVPGEIAEETLFKLGLIDGPFAMVWGLIAVFFYARYKITKKLHAEIKAKLAVKNS
;
A
#
# COMPACT_ATOMS: atom_id res chain seq x y z
N LEU A 1 21.18 8.13 -13.76
CA LEU A 1 20.35 8.14 -14.99
C LEU A 1 19.56 9.42 -15.25
N LEU A 2 19.37 10.34 -14.29
CA LEU A 2 18.82 11.69 -14.61
C LEU A 2 19.69 12.86 -14.15
N GLY A 3 20.79 12.63 -13.42
CA GLY A 3 21.62 13.70 -12.85
C GLY A 3 20.91 14.58 -11.80
N LEU A 4 19.65 14.28 -11.48
CA LEU A 4 18.81 15.03 -10.55
C LEU A 4 19.11 14.70 -9.07
N ALA A 5 19.79 13.59 -8.80
CA ALA A 5 20.13 13.19 -7.43
C ALA A 5 21.35 13.99 -6.94
N PRO A 6 21.28 14.62 -5.75
CA PRO A 6 22.42 15.29 -5.13
C PRO A 6 23.61 14.35 -4.91
N GLU A 7 24.79 14.92 -4.70
CA GLU A 7 26.02 14.15 -4.50
C GLU A 7 25.89 13.18 -3.31
N ARG A 8 26.50 11.99 -3.45
CA ARG A 8 26.48 10.94 -2.43
C ARG A 8 27.14 11.46 -1.15
N GLY A 9 26.44 11.36 -0.02
CA GLY A 9 26.94 11.81 1.29
C GLY A 9 26.69 13.29 1.61
N SER A 10 26.00 14.04 0.74
CA SER A 10 25.61 15.43 0.99
C SER A 10 24.38 15.55 1.91
N TRP A 11 24.26 16.68 2.62
CA TRP A 11 23.05 17.04 3.36
C TRP A 11 21.83 17.23 2.43
N ASP A 12 22.06 17.68 1.21
CA ASP A 12 21.01 17.85 0.21
C ASP A 12 20.34 16.52 -0.17
N LEU A 13 21.12 15.43 -0.27
CA LEU A 13 20.58 14.09 -0.49
C LEU A 13 19.67 13.65 0.66
N VAL A 14 20.09 13.92 1.90
CA VAL A 14 19.30 13.58 3.10
C VAL A 14 17.98 14.34 3.10
N VAL A 15 18.01 15.65 2.85
CA VAL A 15 16.82 16.50 2.78
C VAL A 15 15.89 16.01 1.67
N MET A 16 16.43 15.68 0.49
CA MET A 16 15.64 15.11 -0.61
C MET A 16 14.94 13.81 -0.19
N ILE A 17 15.66 12.86 0.40
CA ILE A 17 15.10 11.58 0.88
C ILE A 17 14.01 11.82 1.92
N ILE A 18 14.22 12.75 2.87
CA ILE A 18 13.22 13.10 3.89
C ILE A 18 11.95 13.66 3.23
N ILE A 19 12.07 14.58 2.27
CA ILE A 19 10.91 15.19 1.61
C ILE A 19 10.13 14.12 0.83
N PHE A 20 10.80 13.35 -0.03
CA PHE A 20 10.15 12.30 -0.82
C PHE A 20 9.56 11.21 0.08
N GLY A 21 10.28 10.78 1.11
CA GLY A 21 9.83 9.80 2.09
C GLY A 21 8.62 10.30 2.89
N SER A 22 8.59 11.58 3.24
CA SER A 22 7.45 12.19 3.95
C SER A 22 6.21 12.26 3.07
N ILE A 23 6.36 12.67 1.80
CA ILE A 23 5.26 12.70 0.83
C ILE A 23 4.72 11.28 0.61
N ALA A 24 5.60 10.31 0.37
CA ALA A 24 5.22 8.91 0.19
C ALA A 24 4.48 8.37 1.43
N SER A 25 4.97 8.67 2.63
CA SER A 25 4.34 8.27 3.90
C SER A 25 2.98 8.93 4.11
N ALA A 26 2.82 10.20 3.74
CA ALA A 26 1.55 10.91 3.81
C ALA A 26 0.52 10.28 2.86
N CYS A 27 0.89 10.03 1.60
CA CYS A 27 0.04 9.33 0.64
C CYS A 27 -0.35 7.92 1.13
N GLY A 28 0.62 7.15 1.66
CA GLY A 28 0.37 5.83 2.23
C GLY A 28 -0.60 5.87 3.41
N SER A 29 -0.46 6.87 4.29
CA SER A 29 -1.35 7.05 5.45
C SER A 29 -2.78 7.38 5.03
N ILE A 30 -2.95 8.29 4.06
CA ILE A 30 -4.27 8.64 3.51
C ILE A 30 -4.95 7.40 2.91
N LEU A 31 -4.22 6.60 2.13
CA LEU A 31 -4.73 5.35 1.57
C LEU A 31 -5.14 4.38 2.68
N HIS A 32 -4.29 4.18 3.69
CA HIS A 32 -4.59 3.27 4.80
C HIS A 32 -5.86 3.67 5.56
N ILE A 33 -6.00 4.95 5.91
CA ILE A 33 -7.20 5.48 6.59
C ILE A 33 -8.44 5.31 5.70
N SER A 34 -8.32 5.62 4.41
CA SER A 34 -9.44 5.49 3.46
C SER A 34 -9.93 4.05 3.35
N VAL A 35 -9.02 3.08 3.31
CA VAL A 35 -9.37 1.65 3.26
C VAL A 35 -10.03 1.19 4.55
N MET A 36 -9.54 1.65 5.69
CA MET A 36 -10.13 1.35 7.00
C MET A 36 -11.54 1.91 7.13
N SER A 37 -11.77 3.15 6.67
CA SER A 37 -13.11 3.75 6.62
C SER A 37 -14.04 2.99 5.69
N ALA A 38 -13.58 2.64 4.49
CA ALA A 38 -14.36 1.88 3.53
C ALA A 38 -14.77 0.49 4.05
N LEU A 39 -13.89 -0.18 4.80
CA LEU A 39 -14.19 -1.47 5.43
C LEU A 39 -15.28 -1.35 6.50
N ALA A 40 -15.26 -0.27 7.29
CA ALA A 40 -16.30 0.02 8.27
C ALA A 40 -17.65 0.27 7.59
N ASP A 41 -17.68 1.07 6.52
CA ASP A 41 -18.90 1.34 5.73
C ASP A 41 -19.52 0.04 5.18
N ILE A 42 -18.69 -0.90 4.70
CA ILE A 42 -19.15 -2.22 4.20
C ILE A 42 -19.73 -3.05 5.35
N ALA A 43 -19.11 -3.02 6.53
CA ALA A 43 -19.60 -3.76 7.69
C ALA A 43 -20.97 -3.20 8.15
N ASP A 44 -21.14 -1.88 8.17
CA ASP A 44 -22.40 -1.20 8.46
C ASP A 44 -23.49 -1.56 7.43
N GLU A 45 -23.16 -1.57 6.13
CA GLU A 45 -24.09 -1.98 5.07
C GLU A 45 -24.52 -3.45 5.21
N HIS A 46 -23.57 -4.33 5.55
CA HIS A 46 -23.88 -5.73 5.81
C HIS A 46 -24.80 -5.89 7.03
N GLU A 47 -24.56 -5.15 8.13
CA GLU A 47 -25.43 -5.15 9.30
C GLU A 47 -26.84 -4.65 8.96
N LEU A 48 -26.96 -3.63 8.12
CA LEU A 48 -28.27 -3.14 7.65
C LEU A 48 -29.04 -4.24 6.91
N ASN A 49 -28.37 -4.91 5.96
CA ASN A 49 -28.99 -5.91 5.08
C ASN A 49 -29.32 -7.23 5.78
N THR A 50 -28.51 -7.63 6.76
CA THR A 50 -28.62 -8.97 7.40
C THR A 50 -29.08 -8.92 8.85
N GLY A 51 -29.01 -7.76 9.49
CA GLY A 51 -29.32 -7.60 10.92
C GLY A 51 -28.26 -8.14 11.88
N VAL A 52 -27.10 -8.60 11.38
CA VAL A 52 -26.02 -9.14 12.21
C VAL A 52 -24.80 -8.24 12.11
N ARG A 53 -24.27 -7.81 13.26
CA ARG A 53 -23.04 -7.03 13.34
C ARG A 53 -21.82 -7.95 13.21
N GLN A 54 -21.04 -7.77 12.15
CA GLN A 54 -19.88 -8.64 11.83
C GLN A 54 -18.57 -7.89 11.56
N GLU A 55 -18.40 -6.69 12.12
CA GLU A 55 -17.19 -5.86 11.98
C GLU A 55 -15.90 -6.63 12.29
N GLY A 56 -15.92 -7.45 13.36
CA GLY A 56 -14.76 -8.25 13.77
C GLY A 56 -14.33 -9.28 12.72
N VAL A 57 -15.28 -9.88 12.00
CA VAL A 57 -14.98 -10.86 10.93
C VAL A 57 -14.36 -10.15 9.73
N PHE A 58 -14.90 -9.00 9.34
CA PHE A 58 -14.33 -8.18 8.28
C PHE A 58 -12.91 -7.73 8.60
N TYR A 59 -12.67 -7.27 9.83
CA TYR A 59 -11.33 -6.84 10.26
C TYR A 59 -10.35 -8.02 10.35
N ALA A 60 -10.79 -9.18 10.84
CA ALA A 60 -9.98 -10.39 10.87
C ALA A 60 -9.59 -10.86 9.46
N ALA A 61 -10.54 -10.91 8.53
CA ALA A 61 -10.28 -11.25 7.13
C ALA A 61 -9.28 -10.27 6.49
N ARG A 62 -9.46 -8.96 6.70
CA ARG A 62 -8.53 -7.94 6.20
C ARG A 62 -7.11 -8.14 6.74
N SER A 63 -6.98 -8.40 8.05
CA SER A 63 -5.68 -8.65 8.69
C SER A 63 -5.00 -9.90 8.14
N LEU A 64 -5.76 -10.98 7.94
CA LEU A 64 -5.27 -12.21 7.31
C LEU A 64 -4.75 -11.93 5.89
N PHE A 65 -5.56 -11.33 5.02
CA PHE A 65 -5.14 -11.01 3.66
C PHE A 65 -3.95 -10.06 3.60
N SER A 66 -3.87 -9.08 4.52
CA SER A 66 -2.71 -8.20 4.64
C SER A 66 -1.43 -8.97 4.97
N LYS A 67 -1.48 -9.88 5.95
CA LYS A 67 -0.33 -10.73 6.32
C LYS A 67 0.06 -11.69 5.20
N THR A 68 -0.91 -12.34 4.57
CA THR A 68 -0.66 -13.23 3.43
C THR A 68 -0.04 -12.48 2.27
N SER A 69 -0.55 -11.29 1.93
CA SER A 69 0.00 -10.44 0.86
C SER A 69 1.43 -10.01 1.18
N ASN A 70 1.71 -9.62 2.44
CA ASN A 70 3.07 -9.31 2.88
C ASN A 70 3.98 -10.52 2.75
N GLY A 71 3.56 -11.71 3.19
CA GLY A 71 4.34 -12.93 3.06
C GLY A 71 4.69 -13.25 1.61
N ILE A 72 3.70 -13.20 0.71
CA ILE A 72 3.90 -13.40 -0.73
C ILE A 72 4.85 -12.34 -1.30
N GLY A 73 4.66 -11.06 -0.93
CA GLY A 73 5.52 -9.97 -1.37
C GLY A 73 6.98 -10.17 -0.97
N HIS A 74 7.26 -10.64 0.25
CA HIS A 74 8.62 -10.93 0.70
C HIS A 74 9.24 -12.10 -0.05
N VAL A 75 8.46 -13.16 -0.35
CA VAL A 75 8.95 -14.29 -1.16
C VAL A 75 9.29 -13.82 -2.57
N ILE A 76 8.42 -13.03 -3.20
CA ILE A 76 8.67 -12.45 -4.53
C ILE A 76 9.91 -11.56 -4.50
N ALA A 77 10.07 -10.71 -3.49
CA ALA A 77 11.23 -9.86 -3.33
C ALA A 77 12.53 -10.68 -3.19
N GLY A 78 12.50 -11.76 -2.40
CA GLY A 78 13.63 -12.68 -2.26
C GLY A 78 14.02 -13.31 -3.59
N VAL A 79 13.06 -13.88 -4.32
CA VAL A 79 13.32 -14.47 -5.65
C VAL A 79 13.84 -13.42 -6.64
N ALA A 80 13.32 -12.19 -6.58
CA ALA A 80 13.78 -11.10 -7.44
C ALA A 80 15.23 -10.69 -7.13
N LEU A 81 15.63 -10.68 -5.85
CA LEU A 81 17.01 -10.43 -5.43
C LEU A 81 17.95 -11.55 -5.87
N ASP A 82 17.52 -12.82 -5.75
CA ASP A 82 18.28 -13.98 -6.24
C ASP A 82 18.48 -13.89 -7.76
N PHE A 83 17.45 -13.48 -8.51
CA PHE A 83 17.50 -13.34 -9.97
C PHE A 83 18.54 -12.31 -10.44
N ILE A 84 18.73 -11.22 -9.69
CA ILE A 84 19.77 -10.21 -10.00
C ILE A 84 21.13 -10.53 -9.37
N ALA A 85 21.26 -11.70 -8.75
CA ALA A 85 22.45 -12.13 -8.00
C ALA A 85 22.91 -11.07 -6.99
N PHE A 86 21.96 -10.50 -6.23
CA PHE A 86 22.28 -9.46 -5.26
C PHE A 86 23.16 -10.04 -4.13
N PRO A 87 24.31 -9.41 -3.80
CA PRO A 87 25.23 -9.97 -2.81
C PRO A 87 24.62 -9.94 -1.40
N SER A 88 24.58 -11.08 -0.71
CA SER A 88 23.97 -11.21 0.63
C SER A 88 24.69 -10.42 1.73
N LYS A 89 25.94 -10.00 1.49
CA LYS A 89 26.77 -9.16 2.38
C LYS A 89 27.29 -7.93 1.64
N ALA A 90 26.39 -7.21 1.00
CA ALA A 90 26.73 -6.00 0.28
C ALA A 90 27.32 -4.93 1.22
N VAL A 91 28.55 -4.49 0.95
CA VAL A 91 29.10 -3.29 1.59
C VAL A 91 28.65 -2.07 0.77
N PRO A 92 28.02 -1.06 1.40
CA PRO A 92 27.63 0.16 0.69
C PRO A 92 28.85 0.79 0.00
N GLY A 93 28.78 0.94 -1.33
CA GLY A 93 29.87 1.48 -2.15
C GLY A 93 30.67 0.45 -2.95
N GLU A 94 30.58 -0.84 -2.63
CA GLU A 94 31.28 -1.92 -3.34
C GLU A 94 30.39 -2.68 -4.35
N ILE A 95 29.11 -2.31 -4.43
CA ILE A 95 28.13 -2.94 -5.33
C ILE A 95 28.31 -2.39 -6.74
N ALA A 96 28.42 -3.28 -7.73
CA ALA A 96 28.49 -2.90 -9.13
C ALA A 96 27.28 -2.04 -9.54
N GLU A 97 27.55 -0.99 -10.34
CA GLU A 97 26.51 -0.05 -10.79
C GLU A 97 25.39 -0.74 -11.58
N GLU A 98 25.73 -1.77 -12.35
CA GLU A 98 24.74 -2.58 -13.07
C GLU A 98 23.77 -3.31 -12.13
N THR A 99 24.26 -3.87 -11.02
CA THR A 99 23.43 -4.54 -10.01
C THR A 99 22.53 -3.53 -9.28
N LEU A 100 23.05 -2.34 -8.97
CA LEU A 100 22.25 -1.25 -8.40
C LEU A 100 21.15 -0.79 -9.37
N PHE A 101 21.43 -0.73 -10.66
CA PHE A 101 20.44 -0.40 -11.68
C PHE A 101 19.33 -1.46 -11.76
N LYS A 102 19.70 -2.74 -11.79
CA LYS A 102 18.73 -3.85 -11.77
C LYS A 102 17.88 -3.85 -10.50
N LEU A 103 18.47 -3.55 -9.34
CA LEU A 103 17.74 -3.41 -8.09
C LEU A 103 16.72 -2.27 -8.16
N GLY A 104 17.12 -1.10 -8.68
CA GLY A 104 16.19 0.03 -8.88
C GLY A 104 15.06 -0.28 -9.87
N LEU A 105 15.30 -1.14 -10.86
CA LEU A 105 14.26 -1.58 -11.80
C LEU A 105 13.22 -2.50 -11.13
N ILE A 106 13.66 -3.33 -10.18
CA ILE A 106 12.79 -4.20 -9.38
C ILE A 106 12.00 -3.38 -8.36
N ASP A 107 12.67 -2.49 -7.64
CA ASP A 107 12.05 -1.70 -6.58
C ASP A 107 11.10 -0.61 -7.13
N GLY A 108 11.41 -0.04 -8.30
CA GLY A 108 10.57 0.97 -8.93
C GLY A 108 9.49 0.36 -9.85
N PRO A 109 9.78 0.15 -11.15
CA PRO A 109 8.78 -0.31 -12.12
C PRO A 109 8.07 -1.62 -11.77
N PHE A 110 8.79 -2.63 -11.27
CA PHE A 110 8.17 -3.91 -10.96
C PHE A 110 7.24 -3.80 -9.74
N ALA A 111 7.64 -3.09 -8.67
CA ALA A 111 6.75 -2.81 -7.55
C ALA A 111 5.51 -1.98 -7.98
N MET A 112 5.69 -1.04 -8.91
CA MET A 112 4.63 -0.18 -9.43
C MET A 112 3.50 -0.97 -10.12
N VAL A 113 3.78 -2.12 -10.74
CA VAL A 113 2.76 -2.97 -11.36
C VAL A 113 1.68 -3.35 -10.35
N TRP A 114 2.05 -3.73 -9.12
CA TRP A 114 1.10 -4.08 -8.07
C TRP A 114 0.26 -2.88 -7.62
N GLY A 115 0.87 -1.71 -7.56
CA GLY A 115 0.17 -0.45 -7.29
C GLY A 115 -0.88 -0.12 -8.37
N LEU A 116 -0.55 -0.31 -9.64
CA LEU A 116 -1.48 -0.08 -10.75
C LEU A 116 -2.67 -1.04 -10.74
N ILE A 117 -2.43 -2.31 -10.39
CA ILE A 117 -3.51 -3.30 -10.18
C ILE A 117 -4.43 -2.81 -9.06
N ALA A 118 -3.88 -2.35 -7.93
CA ALA A 118 -4.68 -1.82 -6.84
C ALA A 118 -5.50 -0.58 -7.25
N VAL A 119 -4.88 0.36 -7.97
CA VAL A 119 -5.56 1.55 -8.51
C VAL A 119 -6.74 1.17 -9.41
N PHE A 120 -6.58 0.14 -10.26
CA PHE A 120 -7.68 -0.35 -11.09
C PHE A 120 -8.88 -0.81 -10.25
N PHE A 121 -8.65 -1.57 -9.17
CA PHE A 121 -9.73 -1.99 -8.27
C PHE A 121 -10.35 -0.82 -7.50
N TYR A 122 -9.54 0.10 -6.97
CA TYR A 122 -10.05 1.28 -6.27
C TYR A 122 -10.84 2.22 -7.18
N ALA A 123 -10.44 2.38 -8.44
CA ALA A 123 -11.17 3.19 -9.42
C ALA A 123 -12.57 2.64 -9.71
N ARG A 124 -12.81 1.34 -9.46
CA ARG A 124 -14.12 0.69 -9.60
C ARG A 124 -14.96 0.80 -8.32
N TYR A 125 -14.36 1.22 -7.20
CA TYR A 125 -15.06 1.41 -5.92
C TYR A 125 -15.89 2.70 -5.96
N LYS A 126 -17.21 2.56 -6.11
CA LYS A 126 -18.15 3.69 -6.18
C LYS A 126 -19.01 3.78 -4.91
N ILE A 127 -18.40 4.01 -3.74
CA ILE A 127 -19.18 4.54 -2.62
C ILE A 127 -19.37 6.03 -2.86
N THR A 128 -20.59 6.40 -3.26
CA THR A 128 -20.98 7.80 -3.40
C THR A 128 -21.38 8.32 -2.02
N LYS A 129 -21.02 9.57 -1.66
CA LYS A 129 -21.43 10.21 -0.39
C LYS A 129 -22.94 10.07 -0.10
N LYS A 130 -23.76 10.07 -1.17
CA LYS A 130 -25.21 9.87 -1.12
C LYS A 130 -25.59 8.48 -0.57
N LEU A 131 -24.92 7.41 -1.02
CA LEU A 131 -25.17 6.05 -0.58
C LEU A 131 -24.79 5.87 0.90
N HIS A 132 -23.65 6.43 1.31
CA HIS A 132 -23.20 6.41 2.71
C HIS A 132 -24.20 7.13 3.64
N ALA A 133 -24.71 8.31 3.23
CA ALA A 133 -25.73 9.04 3.99
C ALA A 133 -27.06 8.26 4.11
N GLU A 134 -27.48 7.58 3.03
CA GLU A 134 -28.69 6.75 3.04
C GLU A 134 -28.56 5.52 3.96
N ILE A 135 -27.40 4.85 3.98
CA ILE A 135 -27.13 3.71 4.87
C ILE A 135 -27.22 4.15 6.33
N LYS A 136 -26.57 5.29 6.68
CA LYS A 136 -26.58 5.83 8.04
C LYS A 136 -27.97 6.21 8.53
N ALA A 137 -28.79 6.81 7.66
CA ALA A 137 -30.17 7.15 7.96
C ALA A 137 -31.02 5.90 8.21
N LYS A 138 -30.86 4.85 7.39
CA LYS A 138 -31.59 3.59 7.55
C LYS A 138 -31.20 2.83 8.82
N LEU A 139 -29.92 2.83 9.20
CA LEU A 139 -29.45 2.23 10.45
C LEU A 139 -30.00 2.94 11.69
N ALA A 140 -30.05 4.28 11.67
CA ALA A 140 -30.62 5.05 12.79
C ALA A 140 -32.10 4.72 13.05
N VAL A 141 -32.89 4.51 11.99
CA VAL A 141 -34.30 4.13 12.10
C VAL A 141 -34.47 2.69 12.57
N LYS A 142 -33.59 1.76 12.17
CA LYS A 142 -33.65 0.34 12.57
C LYS A 142 -33.27 0.12 14.04
N ASN A 143 -32.40 0.97 14.59
CA ASN A 143 -31.90 0.88 15.96
C ASN A 143 -32.68 1.77 16.97
N SER A 144 -33.74 2.45 16.51
CA SER A 144 -34.69 3.20 17.37
C SER A 144 -35.90 2.33 17.68
#